data_AF-A0A7T1FAQ6-F1
#
_entry.id   AF-A0A7T1FAQ6-F1
#
_cell.length_a   1.000
_cell.length_b   1.000
_cell.length_c   1.000
_cell.angle_alpha   90.00
_cell.angle_beta   90.00
_cell.angle_gamma   90.00
#
_symmetry.space_group_name_H-M   'P 1'
#
loop_
_entity.id
_entity.type
_entity.pdbx_description
1 polymer ?
#
loop_
_entity_poly.entity_id
_entity_poly.type
_entity_poly.pdbx_seq_one_letter_code
_entity_poly.pdbx_strand_id
1 'polypeptide(L)'
;MGKTAVIFPGQGSQKVGMAHDLYNVDSNASEVLDQAAKQLDFDILETMFTDSEDKLGQTENTQPALLTHSVALYEALENLNADYTMGHSLGEYSSLVASGVLKFEDAVKIVRKRGQLMAEAFPNGVGSMAAVLGLDYDEVDDICKKLSTDDEIIEPANINAPGQIVVSGHKTLIDKLAEEGKSLGAKRVMPLSVSGPFHSSMMQVIEDQFAQYIDQFEWHDAQFPVIQNVDAQPETDSAVIKQNMIKQLYSPVQFIQSTEWLIEQGVDHFIEVGPGKVLSGLIKKINRDVKLTSIQTIEDLKGWNEND
;
A
#
# COMPACT_ATOMS: atom_id res chain seq x y z
N MET A 1 -12.88 25.33 8.29
CA MET A 1 -11.46 24.95 8.36
C MET A 1 -11.34 23.67 7.56
N GLY A 2 -10.34 23.56 6.69
CA GLY A 2 -10.08 22.34 5.93
C GLY A 2 -9.65 21.20 6.85
N LYS A 3 -9.83 19.96 6.41
CA LYS A 3 -9.37 18.76 7.10
C LYS A 3 -8.15 18.16 6.40
N THR A 4 -7.32 17.47 7.17
CA THR A 4 -6.08 16.85 6.69
C THR A 4 -6.17 15.33 6.74
N ALA A 5 -5.75 14.66 5.67
CA ALA A 5 -5.52 13.22 5.67
C ALA A 5 -4.04 12.90 5.47
N VAL A 6 -3.49 12.04 6.33
CA VAL A 6 -2.16 11.46 6.13
C VAL A 6 -2.30 10.19 5.32
N ILE A 7 -1.46 10.02 4.29
CA ILE A 7 -1.55 8.87 3.40
C ILE A 7 -0.22 8.16 3.23
N PHE A 8 -0.28 6.84 3.09
CA PHE A 8 0.91 5.99 3.09
C PHE A 8 1.02 5.15 1.81
N PRO A 9 2.18 5.21 1.10
CA PRO A 9 2.36 4.48 -0.15
C PRO A 9 2.53 2.97 0.07
N GLY A 10 2.18 2.21 -0.96
CA GLY A 10 2.37 0.77 -1.03
C GLY A 10 3.56 0.34 -1.90
N GLN A 11 3.59 -0.95 -2.24
CA GLN A 11 4.60 -1.57 -3.10
C GLN A 11 4.69 -0.86 -4.46
N GLY A 12 5.92 -0.75 -4.97
CA GLY A 12 6.27 0.03 -6.16
C GLY A 12 6.86 1.41 -5.84
N SER A 13 6.77 1.86 -4.59
CA SER A 13 7.31 3.16 -4.15
C SER A 13 8.70 3.07 -3.50
N GLN A 14 9.15 1.86 -3.17
CA GLN A 14 10.47 1.62 -2.60
C GLN A 14 11.60 2.00 -3.56
N LYS A 15 12.74 2.39 -2.99
CA LYS A 15 13.98 2.67 -3.73
C LYS A 15 15.18 2.34 -2.86
N VAL A 16 16.26 1.86 -3.46
CA VAL A 16 17.55 1.71 -2.77
C VAL A 16 18.01 3.08 -2.27
N GLY A 17 18.48 3.14 -1.02
CA GLY A 17 18.85 4.37 -0.32
C GLY A 17 17.70 5.03 0.44
N MET A 18 16.52 4.40 0.52
CA MET A 18 15.39 4.92 1.29
C MET A 18 15.68 4.97 2.80
N ALA A 19 15.20 6.00 3.50
CA ALA A 19 15.42 6.28 4.93
C ALA A 19 16.88 6.46 5.40
N HIS A 20 17.88 6.30 4.54
CA HIS A 20 19.29 6.44 4.91
C HIS A 20 19.62 7.85 5.42
N ASP A 21 18.98 8.88 4.86
CA ASP A 21 19.11 10.28 5.25
C ASP A 21 18.44 10.62 6.59
N LEU A 22 17.60 9.73 7.12
CA LEU A 22 16.96 9.85 8.44
C LEU A 22 17.82 9.25 9.55
N TYR A 23 18.52 8.16 9.23
CA TYR A 23 19.24 7.34 10.20
C TYR A 23 20.46 8.08 10.80
N ASN A 24 20.55 8.12 12.13
CA ASN A 24 21.51 8.91 12.91
C ASN A 24 21.44 10.43 12.69
N VAL A 25 20.37 10.93 12.07
CA VAL A 25 20.13 12.36 11.87
C VAL A 25 18.94 12.83 12.71
N ASP A 26 17.84 12.09 12.68
CA ASP A 26 16.66 12.31 13.52
C ASP A 26 16.51 11.18 14.55
N SER A 27 16.27 11.52 15.82
CA SER A 27 16.22 10.52 16.89
C SER A 27 15.00 9.61 16.82
N ASN A 28 13.83 10.15 16.47
CA ASN A 28 12.59 9.39 16.42
C ASN A 28 12.62 8.43 15.22
N ALA A 29 13.03 8.93 14.05
CA ALA A 29 13.21 8.10 12.86
C ALA A 29 14.26 7.00 13.09
N SER A 30 15.39 7.34 13.76
CA SER A 30 16.43 6.36 14.08
C SER A 30 15.92 5.27 15.02
N GLU A 31 15.09 5.61 15.99
CA GLU A 31 14.49 4.63 16.90
C GLU A 31 13.62 3.62 16.14
N VAL A 32 12.77 4.08 15.21
CA VAL A 32 11.94 3.19 14.37
C VAL A 32 12.81 2.27 13.51
N LEU A 33 13.86 2.81 12.89
CA LEU A 33 14.81 2.03 12.08
C LEU A 33 15.54 0.97 12.92
N ASP A 34 16.00 1.33 14.12
CA ASP A 34 16.62 0.41 15.07
C ASP A 34 15.66 -0.67 15.55
N GLN A 35 14.39 -0.32 15.79
CA GLN A 35 13.36 -1.29 16.16
C GLN A 35 13.14 -2.30 15.03
N ALA A 36 13.03 -1.85 13.77
CA ALA A 36 12.89 -2.76 12.63
C ALA A 36 14.06 -3.75 12.54
N ALA A 37 15.29 -3.24 12.68
CA ALA A 37 16.51 -4.04 12.65
C ALA A 37 16.56 -5.10 13.76
N LYS A 38 15.97 -4.83 14.93
CA LYS A 38 15.91 -5.78 16.05
C LYS A 38 14.83 -6.85 15.88
N GLN A 39 13.72 -6.53 15.21
CA GLN A 39 12.54 -7.40 15.14
C GLN A 39 12.57 -8.36 13.95
N LEU A 40 13.38 -8.08 12.91
CA LEU A 40 13.43 -8.86 11.68
C LEU A 40 14.58 -9.87 11.66
N ASP A 41 14.39 -10.94 10.87
CA ASP A 41 15.34 -12.05 10.73
C ASP A 41 16.42 -11.80 9.66
N PHE A 42 16.50 -10.59 9.13
CA PHE A 42 17.46 -10.16 8.12
C PHE A 42 17.85 -8.70 8.33
N ASP A 43 18.95 -8.28 7.70
CA ASP A 43 19.43 -6.90 7.76
C ASP A 43 18.55 -5.98 6.89
N ILE A 44 17.47 -5.49 7.50
CA ILE A 44 16.52 -4.57 6.86
C ILE A 44 17.16 -3.24 6.47
N LEU A 45 18.11 -2.73 7.26
CA LEU A 45 18.75 -1.45 6.99
C LEU A 45 19.68 -1.56 5.79
N GLU A 46 20.49 -2.62 5.72
CA GLU A 46 21.30 -2.91 4.53
C GLU A 46 20.40 -3.05 3.28
N THR A 47 19.30 -3.79 3.41
CA THR A 47 18.33 -3.99 2.31
C THR A 47 17.71 -2.67 1.85
N MET A 48 17.42 -1.74 2.75
CA MET A 48 16.87 -0.43 2.42
C MET A 48 17.91 0.54 1.84
N PHE A 49 19.13 0.54 2.40
CA PHE A 49 20.13 1.56 2.13
C PHE A 49 21.00 1.24 0.92
N THR A 50 21.43 -0.02 0.79
CA THR A 50 22.40 -0.44 -0.22
C THR A 50 21.91 -1.57 -1.10
N ASP A 51 21.07 -2.46 -0.57
CA ASP A 51 20.49 -3.61 -1.28
C ASP A 51 21.52 -4.43 -2.07
N SER A 52 22.63 -4.80 -1.44
CA SER A 52 23.75 -5.49 -2.11
C SER A 52 23.38 -6.87 -2.68
N GLU A 53 22.28 -7.45 -2.21
CA GLU A 53 21.72 -8.73 -2.66
C GLU A 53 20.55 -8.57 -3.66
N ASP A 54 20.20 -7.35 -4.08
CA ASP A 54 19.09 -7.04 -5.00
C ASP A 54 17.75 -7.68 -4.58
N LYS A 55 17.44 -7.55 -3.28
CA LYS A 55 16.31 -8.23 -2.64
C LYS A 55 15.25 -7.27 -2.11
N LEU A 56 15.47 -5.96 -2.13
CA LEU A 56 14.46 -4.96 -1.72
C LEU A 56 13.17 -5.09 -2.52
N GLY A 57 13.26 -5.51 -3.79
CA GLY A 57 12.11 -5.75 -4.67
C GLY A 57 11.31 -7.02 -4.37
N GLN A 58 11.80 -7.93 -3.52
CA GLN A 58 11.07 -9.13 -3.12
C GLN A 58 10.03 -8.75 -2.07
N THR A 59 8.77 -9.15 -2.27
CA THR A 59 7.61 -8.65 -1.50
C THR A 59 7.75 -8.82 0.02
N GLU A 60 8.35 -9.93 0.45
CA GLU A 60 8.67 -10.25 1.84
C GLU A 60 9.66 -9.28 2.49
N ASN A 61 10.51 -8.61 1.70
CA ASN A 61 11.46 -7.59 2.15
C ASN A 61 10.90 -6.18 1.91
N THR A 62 10.20 -5.97 0.80
CA THR A 62 9.61 -4.67 0.43
C THR A 62 8.61 -4.18 1.46
N GLN A 63 7.73 -5.07 1.94
CA GLN A 63 6.66 -4.70 2.85
C GLN A 63 7.17 -4.14 4.19
N PRO A 64 8.07 -4.83 4.94
CA PRO A 64 8.65 -4.25 6.14
C PRO A 64 9.51 -3.01 5.86
N ALA A 65 10.18 -2.91 4.72
CA ALA A 65 10.96 -1.72 4.34
C ALA A 65 10.08 -0.47 4.18
N LEU A 66 8.96 -0.60 3.45
CA LEU A 66 8.02 0.50 3.23
C LEU A 66 7.32 0.93 4.52
N LEU A 67 6.90 -0.04 5.35
CA LEU A 67 6.33 0.26 6.66
C LEU A 67 7.33 1.04 7.52
N THR A 68 8.57 0.54 7.61
CA THR A 68 9.64 1.14 8.42
C THR A 68 9.94 2.57 7.99
N HIS A 69 10.14 2.83 6.69
CA HIS A 69 10.42 4.20 6.22
C HIS A 69 9.23 5.14 6.46
N SER A 70 8.02 4.69 6.17
CA SER A 70 6.82 5.51 6.34
C SER A 70 6.58 5.88 7.82
N VAL A 71 6.73 4.92 8.73
CA VAL A 71 6.59 5.16 10.17
C VAL A 71 7.75 6.00 10.71
N ALA A 72 8.99 5.79 10.25
CA ALA A 72 10.13 6.59 10.67
C ALA A 72 9.96 8.08 10.31
N LEU A 73 9.40 8.38 9.13
CA LEU A 73 9.02 9.74 8.76
C LEU A 73 7.87 10.26 9.61
N TYR A 74 6.83 9.44 9.83
CA TYR A 74 5.65 9.84 10.60
C TYR A 74 6.00 10.21 12.06
N GLU A 75 6.81 9.40 12.74
CA GLU A 75 7.24 9.66 14.13
C GLU A 75 8.18 10.88 14.26
N ALA A 76 8.79 11.32 13.16
CA ALA A 76 9.64 12.51 13.11
C ALA A 76 8.89 13.80 12.73
N LEU A 77 7.61 13.70 12.34
CA LEU A 77 6.78 14.87 12.03
C LEU A 77 6.27 15.51 13.33
N GLU A 78 6.50 16.81 13.44
CA GLU A 78 5.96 17.62 14.54
C GLU A 78 4.63 18.27 14.12
N ASN A 79 3.77 18.57 15.11
CA ASN A 79 2.50 19.30 14.94
C ASN A 79 1.50 18.72 13.91
N LEU A 80 1.69 17.46 13.49
CA LEU A 80 0.80 16.80 12.55
C LEU A 80 -0.54 16.45 13.21
N ASN A 81 -1.59 17.17 12.84
CA ASN A 81 -2.96 16.88 13.26
C ASN A 81 -3.73 16.30 12.07
N ALA A 82 -3.78 14.96 12.00
CA ALA A 82 -4.54 14.25 10.98
C ALA A 82 -6.01 14.07 11.43
N ASP A 83 -6.96 14.38 10.57
CA ASP A 83 -8.38 14.06 10.77
C ASP A 83 -8.69 12.62 10.34
N TYR A 84 -7.94 12.11 9.36
CA TYR A 84 -8.11 10.78 8.78
C TYR A 84 -6.75 10.21 8.34
N THR A 85 -6.70 8.90 8.12
CA THR A 85 -5.59 8.26 7.40
C THR A 85 -6.09 7.21 6.42
N MET A 86 -5.32 6.96 5.37
CA MET A 86 -5.49 5.82 4.49
C MET A 86 -4.15 5.41 3.92
N GLY A 87 -4.00 4.16 3.48
CA GLY A 87 -2.79 3.77 2.78
C GLY A 87 -3.07 2.76 1.71
N HIS A 88 -2.19 2.69 0.71
CA HIS A 88 -2.39 1.82 -0.45
C HIS A 88 -1.82 0.43 -0.20
N SER A 89 -2.69 -0.58 -0.10
CA SER A 89 -2.33 -1.96 0.20
C SER A 89 -1.48 -2.07 1.47
N LEU A 90 -0.17 -2.25 1.34
CA LEU A 90 0.78 -2.22 2.45
C LEU A 90 0.67 -0.93 3.28
N GLY A 91 0.46 0.21 2.64
CA GLY A 91 0.34 1.49 3.35
C GLY A 91 -0.80 1.53 4.38
N GLU A 92 -1.82 0.66 4.26
CA GLU A 92 -2.86 0.57 5.28
C GLU A 92 -2.26 0.14 6.63
N TYR A 93 -1.23 -0.72 6.66
CA TYR A 93 -0.51 -1.08 7.89
C TYR A 93 0.26 0.11 8.49
N SER A 94 0.82 0.99 7.65
CA SER A 94 1.41 2.26 8.13
C SER A 94 0.32 3.16 8.73
N SER A 95 -0.88 3.15 8.16
CA SER A 95 -2.06 3.87 8.70
C SER A 95 -2.50 3.30 10.04
N LEU A 96 -2.45 1.97 10.22
CA LEU A 96 -2.74 1.30 11.49
C LEU A 96 -1.74 1.64 12.58
N VAL A 97 -0.46 1.80 12.24
CA VAL A 97 0.55 2.27 13.20
C VAL A 97 0.31 3.75 13.54
N ALA A 98 0.12 4.60 12.52
CA ALA A 98 -0.10 6.03 12.71
C ALA A 98 -1.35 6.35 13.56
N SER A 99 -2.41 5.53 13.43
CA SER A 99 -3.65 5.66 14.19
C SER A 99 -3.66 4.91 15.52
N GLY A 100 -2.55 4.25 15.90
CA GLY A 100 -2.39 3.55 17.17
C GLY A 100 -3.07 2.18 17.26
N VAL A 101 -3.63 1.65 16.17
CA VAL A 101 -4.25 0.32 16.12
C VAL A 101 -3.24 -0.79 16.37
N LEU A 102 -2.04 -0.65 15.79
CA LEU A 102 -0.92 -1.57 15.96
C LEU A 102 0.31 -0.84 16.48
N LYS A 103 1.06 -1.49 17.37
CA LYS A 103 2.42 -1.06 17.67
C LYS A 103 3.33 -1.35 16.49
N PHE A 104 4.33 -0.48 16.26
CA PHE A 104 5.27 -0.66 15.15
C PHE A 104 5.96 -2.04 15.16
N GLU A 105 6.43 -2.49 16.33
CA GLU A 105 7.12 -3.78 16.48
C GLU A 105 6.27 -5.00 16.10
N ASP A 106 4.95 -4.88 16.25
CA ASP A 106 4.00 -5.92 15.86
C ASP A 106 3.67 -5.82 14.37
N ALA A 107 3.40 -4.59 13.89
CA ALA A 107 3.14 -4.32 12.49
C ALA A 107 4.28 -4.79 11.58
N VAL A 108 5.55 -4.57 11.95
CA VAL A 108 6.71 -4.99 11.14
C VAL A 108 6.80 -6.52 10.99
N LYS A 109 6.43 -7.27 12.04
CA LYS A 109 6.34 -8.74 11.99
C LYS A 109 5.16 -9.20 11.13
N ILE A 110 4.01 -8.56 11.30
CA ILE A 110 2.80 -8.84 10.53
C ILE A 110 3.06 -8.65 9.03
N VAL A 111 3.63 -7.51 8.61
CA VAL A 111 3.86 -7.23 7.19
C VAL A 111 4.99 -8.08 6.59
N ARG A 112 5.99 -8.48 7.40
CA ARG A 112 6.99 -9.49 6.99
C ARG A 112 6.31 -10.82 6.70
N LYS A 113 5.47 -11.31 7.62
CA LYS A 113 4.73 -12.56 7.42
C LYS A 113 3.74 -12.48 6.27
N ARG A 114 3.04 -11.35 6.12
CA ARG A 114 2.15 -11.07 4.98
C ARG A 114 2.91 -11.19 3.67
N GLY A 115 4.07 -10.53 3.55
CA GLY A 115 4.90 -10.61 2.36
C GLY A 115 5.37 -12.04 2.06
N GLN A 116 5.80 -12.81 3.06
CA GLN A 116 6.18 -14.22 2.89
C GLN A 116 5.00 -15.08 2.38
N LEU A 117 3.85 -15.00 3.04
CA LEU A 117 2.65 -15.74 2.62
C LEU A 117 2.23 -15.36 1.19
N MET A 118 2.28 -14.08 0.85
CA MET A 118 1.97 -13.61 -0.50
C MET A 118 2.97 -14.11 -1.56
N ALA A 119 4.27 -14.11 -1.24
CA ALA A 119 5.31 -14.63 -2.13
C ALA A 119 5.17 -16.13 -2.39
N GLU A 120 4.78 -16.89 -1.37
CA GLU A 120 4.71 -18.35 -1.39
C GLU A 120 3.35 -18.90 -1.81
N ALA A 121 2.31 -18.05 -1.92
CA ALA A 121 0.93 -18.45 -2.19
C ALA A 121 0.80 -19.29 -3.48
N PHE A 122 1.58 -18.95 -4.51
CA PHE A 122 1.58 -19.64 -5.79
C PHE A 122 3.00 -19.82 -6.33
N PRO A 123 3.30 -20.93 -7.03
CA PRO A 123 4.57 -21.09 -7.74
C PRO A 123 4.81 -19.94 -8.73
N ASN A 124 6.10 -19.60 -8.92
CA ASN A 124 6.52 -18.61 -9.90
C ASN A 124 5.92 -18.90 -11.29
N GLY A 125 5.27 -17.90 -11.88
CA GLY A 125 4.67 -17.98 -13.20
C GLY A 125 3.20 -18.36 -13.22
N VAL A 126 2.57 -18.71 -12.09
CA VAL A 126 1.13 -19.01 -12.02
C VAL A 126 0.28 -17.74 -12.05
N GLY A 127 0.60 -16.77 -11.20
CA GLY A 127 -0.14 -15.51 -11.10
C GLY A 127 0.71 -14.29 -11.46
N SER A 128 0.06 -13.19 -11.83
CA SER A 128 0.72 -11.92 -12.11
C SER A 128 -0.25 -10.73 -11.99
N MET A 129 0.24 -9.53 -12.32
CA MET A 129 -0.54 -8.30 -12.35
C MET A 129 -0.14 -7.43 -13.55
N ALA A 130 -1.07 -6.62 -14.03
CA ALA A 130 -0.80 -5.61 -15.05
C ALA A 130 -1.57 -4.31 -14.80
N ALA A 131 -0.94 -3.17 -15.06
CA ALA A 131 -1.61 -1.88 -15.08
C ALA A 131 -2.24 -1.61 -16.45
N VAL A 132 -3.55 -1.46 -16.48
CA VAL A 132 -4.35 -1.06 -17.64
C VAL A 132 -4.53 0.45 -17.60
N LEU A 133 -4.08 1.13 -18.65
CA LEU A 133 -4.12 2.59 -18.77
C LEU A 133 -5.10 3.01 -19.87
N GLY A 134 -5.91 4.03 -19.57
CA GLY A 134 -6.81 4.69 -20.51
C GLY A 134 -8.19 4.05 -20.68
N LEU A 135 -8.58 3.15 -19.78
CA LEU A 135 -9.94 2.60 -19.67
C LEU A 135 -10.48 2.87 -18.26
N ASP A 136 -11.78 3.03 -18.16
CA ASP A 136 -12.48 3.17 -16.88
C ASP A 136 -12.78 1.80 -16.25
N TYR A 137 -13.22 1.79 -14.98
CA TYR A 137 -13.40 0.56 -14.20
C TYR A 137 -14.34 -0.44 -14.89
N ASP A 138 -15.53 -0.01 -15.30
CA ASP A 138 -16.54 -0.89 -15.90
C ASP A 138 -16.03 -1.56 -17.19
N GLU A 139 -15.26 -0.83 -18.00
CA GLU A 139 -14.65 -1.37 -19.22
C GLU A 139 -13.60 -2.44 -18.91
N VAL A 140 -12.77 -2.19 -17.90
CA VAL A 140 -11.75 -3.15 -17.45
C VAL A 140 -12.40 -4.39 -16.83
N ASP A 141 -13.43 -4.21 -16.01
CA ASP A 141 -14.19 -5.30 -15.39
C ASP A 141 -14.88 -6.18 -16.45
N ASP A 142 -15.50 -5.57 -17.47
CA ASP A 142 -16.08 -6.30 -18.60
C ASP A 142 -15.04 -7.09 -19.41
N ILE A 143 -13.84 -6.53 -19.61
CA ILE A 143 -12.73 -7.24 -20.26
C ILE A 143 -12.28 -8.42 -19.39
N CYS A 144 -12.12 -8.21 -18.09
CA CYS A 144 -11.75 -9.24 -17.13
C CYS A 144 -12.74 -10.42 -17.14
N LYS A 145 -14.04 -10.14 -17.11
CA LYS A 145 -15.10 -11.16 -17.21
C LYS A 145 -15.07 -11.94 -18.53
N LYS A 146 -14.77 -11.27 -19.65
CA LYS A 146 -14.69 -11.91 -20.98
C LYS A 146 -13.43 -12.78 -21.14
N LEU A 147 -12.33 -12.39 -20.50
CA LEU A 147 -11.07 -13.13 -20.55
C LEU A 147 -11.05 -14.30 -19.56
N SER A 148 -11.72 -14.17 -18.43
CA SER A 148 -11.86 -15.24 -17.45
C SER A 148 -12.60 -16.45 -18.03
N THR A 149 -12.23 -17.62 -17.55
CA THR A 149 -12.81 -18.93 -17.90
C THR A 149 -13.22 -19.67 -16.63
N ASP A 150 -13.76 -20.87 -16.75
CA ASP A 150 -14.13 -21.68 -15.58
C ASP A 150 -12.91 -22.07 -14.72
N ASP A 151 -11.71 -22.16 -15.31
CA ASP A 151 -10.48 -22.63 -14.65
C ASP A 151 -9.48 -21.50 -14.33
N GLU A 152 -9.55 -20.37 -15.05
CA GLU A 152 -8.61 -19.25 -14.90
C GLU A 152 -9.35 -17.92 -14.76
N ILE A 153 -8.91 -17.09 -13.81
CA ILE A 153 -9.50 -15.79 -13.50
C ILE A 153 -8.52 -14.64 -13.69
N ILE A 154 -9.07 -13.47 -14.03
CA ILE A 154 -8.41 -12.16 -14.03
C ILE A 154 -9.41 -11.12 -13.52
N GLU A 155 -9.04 -10.32 -12.54
CA GLU A 155 -9.94 -9.41 -11.81
C GLU A 155 -9.30 -8.02 -11.65
N PRO A 156 -10.08 -6.93 -11.61
CA PRO A 156 -9.59 -5.64 -11.14
C PRO A 156 -9.11 -5.73 -9.69
N ALA A 157 -7.91 -5.25 -9.43
CA ALA A 157 -7.19 -5.45 -8.17
C ALA A 157 -6.79 -4.13 -7.49
N ASN A 158 -6.37 -3.10 -8.24
CA ASN A 158 -6.15 -1.76 -7.68
C ASN A 158 -6.86 -0.70 -8.51
N ILE A 159 -7.84 -0.03 -7.89
CA ILE A 159 -8.68 0.98 -8.53
C ILE A 159 -8.06 2.34 -8.21
N ASN A 160 -6.97 2.66 -8.93
CA ASN A 160 -6.00 3.69 -8.51
C ASN A 160 -6.39 5.12 -8.88
N ALA A 161 -6.85 5.33 -10.10
CA ALA A 161 -7.27 6.65 -10.60
C ALA A 161 -8.09 6.46 -11.89
N PRO A 162 -8.89 7.47 -12.30
CA PRO A 162 -9.53 7.45 -13.62
C PRO A 162 -8.51 7.14 -14.73
N GLY A 163 -8.81 6.14 -15.56
CA GLY A 163 -7.91 5.66 -16.60
C GLY A 163 -6.67 4.92 -16.11
N GLN A 164 -6.60 4.44 -14.86
CA GLN A 164 -5.51 3.63 -14.33
C GLN A 164 -6.03 2.57 -13.35
N ILE A 165 -6.21 1.34 -13.85
CA ILE A 165 -6.67 0.18 -13.07
C ILE A 165 -5.60 -0.90 -13.14
N VAL A 166 -5.22 -1.49 -12.01
CA VAL A 166 -4.38 -2.69 -12.01
C VAL A 166 -5.31 -3.90 -11.97
N VAL A 167 -5.03 -4.88 -12.83
CA VAL A 167 -5.69 -6.19 -12.83
C VAL A 167 -4.73 -7.26 -12.32
N SER A 168 -5.29 -8.31 -11.76
CA SER A 168 -4.55 -9.43 -11.17
C SER A 168 -5.24 -10.76 -11.42
N GLY A 169 -4.46 -11.83 -11.56
CA GLY A 169 -4.99 -13.17 -11.74
C GLY A 169 -3.98 -14.11 -12.37
N HIS A 170 -4.47 -15.11 -13.09
CA HIS A 170 -3.64 -16.09 -13.79
C HIS A 170 -2.75 -15.41 -14.82
N LYS A 171 -1.46 -15.77 -14.82
CA LYS A 171 -0.45 -15.12 -15.65
C LYS A 171 -0.76 -15.25 -17.14
N THR A 172 -1.29 -16.39 -17.56
CA THR A 172 -1.78 -16.65 -18.92
C THR A 172 -2.77 -15.60 -19.40
N LEU A 173 -3.75 -15.23 -18.56
CA LEU A 173 -4.74 -14.19 -18.87
C LEU A 173 -4.17 -12.78 -18.80
N ILE A 174 -3.24 -12.53 -17.86
CA ILE A 174 -2.52 -11.26 -17.77
C ILE A 174 -1.67 -11.02 -19.03
N ASP A 175 -0.94 -12.03 -19.49
CA ASP A 175 -0.13 -11.98 -20.70
C ASP A 175 -1.01 -11.77 -21.93
N LYS A 176 -2.13 -12.48 -22.03
CA LYS A 176 -3.12 -12.30 -23.10
C LYS A 176 -3.67 -10.87 -23.12
N LEU A 177 -4.03 -10.30 -21.96
CA LEU A 177 -4.47 -8.91 -21.86
C LEU A 177 -3.35 -7.94 -22.26
N ALA A 178 -2.09 -8.23 -21.95
CA ALA A 178 -0.97 -7.40 -22.35
C ALA A 178 -0.77 -7.36 -23.87
N GLU A 179 -1.03 -8.49 -24.55
CA GLU A 179 -0.97 -8.60 -26.01
C GLU A 179 -2.18 -7.94 -26.70
N GLU A 180 -3.39 -8.19 -26.19
CA GLU A 180 -4.65 -7.76 -26.82
C GLU A 180 -5.13 -6.38 -26.33
N GLY A 181 -4.59 -5.85 -25.24
CA GLY A 181 -5.15 -4.68 -24.56
C GLY A 181 -5.35 -3.46 -25.46
N LYS A 182 -4.45 -3.24 -26.43
CA LYS A 182 -4.58 -2.13 -27.39
C LYS A 182 -5.75 -2.31 -28.36
N SER A 183 -6.04 -3.53 -28.81
CA SER A 183 -7.21 -3.80 -29.66
C SER A 183 -8.51 -3.72 -28.85
N LEU A 184 -8.44 -3.94 -27.54
CA LEU A 184 -9.53 -3.80 -26.58
C LEU A 184 -9.77 -2.36 -26.11
N GLY A 185 -9.04 -1.38 -26.65
CA GLY A 185 -9.25 0.06 -26.38
C GLY A 185 -8.31 0.66 -25.33
N ALA A 186 -7.50 -0.14 -24.63
CA ALA A 186 -6.53 0.38 -23.69
C ALA A 186 -5.45 1.21 -24.40
N LYS A 187 -5.07 2.34 -23.79
CA LYS A 187 -3.91 3.12 -24.24
C LYS A 187 -2.62 2.31 -24.11
N ARG A 188 -2.50 1.57 -23.00
CA ARG A 188 -1.37 0.68 -22.71
C ARG A 188 -1.78 -0.34 -21.64
N VAL A 189 -1.27 -1.55 -21.76
CA VAL A 189 -1.25 -2.54 -20.68
C VAL A 189 0.20 -2.79 -20.31
N MET A 190 0.52 -2.69 -19.02
CA MET A 190 1.89 -2.79 -18.50
C MET A 190 1.97 -3.93 -17.48
N PRO A 191 2.60 -5.07 -17.81
CA PRO A 191 2.92 -6.08 -16.83
C PRO A 191 3.73 -5.49 -15.67
N LEU A 192 3.41 -5.90 -14.45
CA LEU A 192 4.10 -5.48 -13.23
C LEU A 192 5.09 -6.57 -12.79
N SER A 193 6.23 -6.15 -12.25
CA SER A 193 7.23 -7.05 -11.67
C SER A 193 6.80 -7.46 -10.27
N VAL A 194 5.85 -8.38 -10.17
CA VAL A 194 5.32 -8.94 -8.91
C VAL A 194 5.41 -10.46 -8.92
N SER A 195 5.49 -11.05 -7.72
CA SER A 195 5.62 -12.51 -7.55
C SER A 195 4.28 -13.27 -7.61
N GLY A 196 3.14 -12.59 -7.55
CA GLY A 196 1.83 -13.27 -7.51
C GLY A 196 0.62 -12.42 -7.86
N PRO A 197 -0.58 -13.02 -7.79
CA PRO A 197 -1.85 -12.41 -8.19
C PRO A 197 -2.52 -11.65 -7.03
N PHE A 198 -1.86 -10.61 -6.51
CA PHE A 198 -2.31 -9.89 -5.31
C PHE A 198 -3.64 -9.16 -5.49
N HIS A 199 -4.44 -9.11 -4.42
CA HIS A 199 -5.77 -8.45 -4.40
C HIS A 199 -6.79 -9.05 -5.38
N SER A 200 -6.59 -10.30 -5.79
CA SER A 200 -7.59 -11.13 -6.47
C SER A 200 -8.11 -12.22 -5.53
N SER A 201 -9.25 -12.81 -5.88
CA SER A 201 -9.83 -13.95 -5.16
C SER A 201 -8.86 -15.15 -5.05
N MET A 202 -7.83 -15.24 -5.92
CA MET A 202 -6.77 -16.25 -5.80
C MET A 202 -6.04 -16.19 -4.44
N MET A 203 -5.93 -15.01 -3.81
CA MET A 203 -5.23 -14.86 -2.53
C MET A 203 -6.01 -15.38 -1.32
N GLN A 204 -7.25 -15.85 -1.49
CA GLN A 204 -7.99 -16.52 -0.41
C GLN A 204 -7.25 -17.74 0.15
N VAL A 205 -6.36 -18.35 -0.63
CA VAL A 205 -5.54 -19.51 -0.21
C VAL A 205 -4.64 -19.23 1.00
N ILE A 206 -4.33 -17.96 1.30
CA ILE A 206 -3.52 -17.57 2.47
C ILE A 206 -4.36 -16.96 3.61
N GLU A 207 -5.68 -16.87 3.46
CA GLU A 207 -6.59 -16.23 4.43
C GLU A 207 -6.42 -16.82 5.83
N ASP A 208 -6.61 -18.13 5.98
CA ASP A 208 -6.56 -18.83 7.27
C ASP A 208 -5.19 -18.68 7.94
N GLN A 209 -4.10 -18.79 7.16
CA GLN A 209 -2.74 -18.68 7.69
C GLN A 209 -2.44 -17.27 8.17
N PHE A 210 -2.90 -16.25 7.43
CA PHE A 210 -2.71 -14.87 7.84
C PHE A 210 -3.56 -14.51 9.06
N ALA A 211 -4.84 -14.91 9.08
CA ALA A 211 -5.76 -14.72 10.19
C ALA A 211 -5.19 -15.30 11.51
N GLN A 212 -4.74 -16.56 11.47
CA GLN A 212 -4.11 -17.21 12.63
C GLN A 212 -2.83 -16.52 13.11
N TYR A 213 -2.07 -15.90 12.20
CA TYR A 213 -0.86 -15.18 12.57
C TYR A 213 -1.20 -13.85 13.25
N ILE A 214 -2.12 -13.06 12.69
CA ILE A 214 -2.49 -11.76 13.24
C ILE A 214 -3.28 -11.84 14.55
N ASP A 215 -3.84 -13.01 14.88
CA ASP A 215 -4.47 -13.32 16.17
C ASP A 215 -3.49 -13.34 17.36
N GLN A 216 -2.19 -13.39 17.09
CA GLN A 216 -1.15 -13.40 18.12
C GLN A 216 -0.82 -11.99 18.64
N PHE A 217 -1.35 -10.95 17.99
CA PHE A 217 -1.04 -9.55 18.28
C PHE A 217 -2.24 -8.83 18.88
N GLU A 218 -1.96 -7.79 19.65
CA GLU A 218 -2.98 -6.91 20.21
C GLU A 218 -3.39 -5.87 19.18
N TRP A 219 -4.69 -5.65 19.04
CA TRP A 219 -5.28 -4.63 18.17
C TRP A 219 -6.04 -3.65 19.05
N HIS A 220 -5.79 -2.36 18.84
CA HIS A 220 -6.46 -1.28 19.57
C HIS A 220 -7.40 -0.51 18.65
N ASP A 221 -8.41 0.14 19.21
CA ASP A 221 -9.28 1.02 18.43
C ASP A 221 -8.45 2.20 17.90
N ALA A 222 -8.77 2.64 16.68
CA ALA A 222 -8.05 3.71 16.02
C ALA A 222 -8.33 5.05 16.71
N GLN A 223 -7.28 5.82 16.97
CA GLN A 223 -7.36 7.16 17.59
C GLN A 223 -8.03 8.19 16.67
N PHE A 224 -7.95 7.96 15.37
CA PHE A 224 -8.64 8.69 14.32
C PHE A 224 -8.95 7.73 13.17
N PRO A 225 -10.00 7.99 12.35
CA PRO A 225 -10.51 6.97 11.43
C PRO A 225 -9.53 6.59 10.32
N VAL A 226 -9.45 5.29 10.05
CA VAL A 226 -8.68 4.70 8.95
C VAL A 226 -9.64 4.37 7.81
N ILE A 227 -9.40 4.88 6.60
CA ILE A 227 -10.19 4.52 5.43
C ILE A 227 -9.65 3.22 4.85
N GLN A 228 -10.42 2.15 4.96
CA GLN A 228 -9.95 0.82 4.59
C GLN A 228 -10.09 0.56 3.10
N ASN A 229 -9.12 -0.16 2.52
CA ASN A 229 -9.05 -0.38 1.07
C ASN A 229 -10.20 -1.22 0.52
N VAL A 230 -10.79 -2.09 1.35
CA VAL A 230 -11.75 -3.11 0.91
C VAL A 230 -13.13 -2.55 0.63
N ASP A 231 -13.56 -1.52 1.36
CA ASP A 231 -14.91 -0.96 1.34
C ASP A 231 -14.92 0.58 1.21
N ALA A 232 -13.75 1.21 1.23
CA ALA A 232 -13.58 2.65 1.22
C ALA A 232 -14.34 3.37 2.35
N GLN A 233 -14.57 2.69 3.49
CA GLN A 233 -15.26 3.26 4.65
C GLN A 233 -14.27 3.65 5.76
N PRO A 234 -14.62 4.65 6.59
CA PRO A 234 -13.87 4.97 7.79
C PRO A 234 -14.13 3.93 8.88
N GLU A 235 -13.07 3.45 9.51
CA GLU A 235 -13.19 2.53 10.64
C GLU A 235 -12.34 2.99 11.83
N THR A 236 -12.89 2.76 13.03
CA THR A 236 -12.17 2.95 14.31
C THR A 236 -12.23 1.71 15.19
N ASP A 237 -13.17 0.79 14.96
CA ASP A 237 -13.30 -0.44 15.73
C ASP A 237 -12.22 -1.44 15.32
N SER A 238 -11.39 -1.83 16.28
CA SER A 238 -10.26 -2.75 16.06
C SER A 238 -10.68 -4.10 15.48
N ALA A 239 -11.85 -4.62 15.84
CA ALA A 239 -12.33 -5.91 15.35
C ALA A 239 -12.78 -5.83 13.89
N VAL A 240 -13.47 -4.76 13.50
CA VAL A 240 -13.81 -4.49 12.10
C VAL A 240 -12.55 -4.28 11.27
N ILE A 241 -11.62 -3.43 11.75
CA ILE A 241 -10.35 -3.15 11.07
C ILE A 241 -9.61 -4.45 10.79
N LYS A 242 -9.44 -5.30 11.81
CA LYS A 242 -8.74 -6.57 11.69
C LYS A 242 -9.38 -7.53 10.67
N GLN A 243 -10.71 -7.65 10.67
CA GLN A 243 -11.43 -8.48 9.70
C GLN A 243 -11.22 -7.95 8.27
N ASN A 244 -11.25 -6.63 8.11
CA ASN A 244 -11.01 -6.00 6.83
C ASN A 244 -9.56 -6.18 6.35
N MET A 245 -8.56 -6.21 7.24
CA MET A 245 -7.17 -6.52 6.87
C MET A 245 -6.99 -7.94 6.30
N ILE A 246 -7.81 -8.90 6.74
CA ILE A 246 -7.83 -10.26 6.17
C ILE A 246 -8.45 -10.21 4.76
N LYS A 247 -9.64 -9.60 4.63
CA LYS A 247 -10.31 -9.44 3.33
C LYS A 247 -9.46 -8.68 2.32
N GLN A 248 -8.64 -7.74 2.78
CA GLN A 248 -7.75 -6.91 1.97
C GLN A 248 -6.82 -7.74 1.10
N LEU A 249 -6.41 -8.94 1.54
CA LEU A 249 -5.51 -9.81 0.80
C LEU A 249 -6.06 -10.21 -0.58
N TYR A 250 -7.37 -10.42 -0.65
CA TYR A 250 -8.07 -11.01 -1.80
C TYR A 250 -9.19 -10.12 -2.35
N SER A 251 -9.22 -8.85 -1.94
CA SER A 251 -10.20 -7.86 -2.38
C SER A 251 -9.51 -6.69 -3.07
N PRO A 252 -10.17 -6.02 -4.03
CA PRO A 252 -9.61 -4.86 -4.71
C PRO A 252 -9.35 -3.70 -3.75
N VAL A 253 -8.29 -2.93 -4.05
CA VAL A 253 -7.96 -1.68 -3.37
C VAL A 253 -8.79 -0.54 -3.97
N GLN A 254 -9.78 -0.05 -3.22
CA GLN A 254 -10.74 0.98 -3.64
C GLN A 254 -10.21 2.42 -3.52
N PHE A 255 -9.01 2.70 -4.04
CA PHE A 255 -8.31 3.97 -3.80
C PHE A 255 -9.06 5.21 -4.33
N ILE A 256 -9.72 5.11 -5.49
CA ILE A 256 -10.58 6.20 -6.00
C ILE A 256 -11.68 6.52 -4.99
N GLN A 257 -12.44 5.52 -4.58
CA GLN A 257 -13.56 5.69 -3.66
C GLN A 257 -13.08 6.19 -2.29
N SER A 258 -11.97 5.68 -1.77
CA SER A 258 -11.38 6.17 -0.51
C SER A 258 -11.00 7.65 -0.60
N THR A 259 -10.42 8.07 -1.72
CA THR A 259 -10.04 9.47 -1.96
C THR A 259 -11.28 10.37 -2.07
N GLU A 260 -12.28 9.95 -2.86
CA GLU A 260 -13.53 10.68 -3.05
C GLU A 260 -14.28 10.83 -1.73
N TRP A 261 -14.39 9.77 -0.95
CA TRP A 261 -15.02 9.80 0.37
C TRP A 261 -14.36 10.81 1.31
N LEU A 262 -13.01 10.85 1.36
CA LEU A 262 -12.27 11.82 2.17
C LEU A 262 -12.56 13.26 1.75
N ILE A 263 -12.60 13.52 0.45
CA ILE A 263 -12.93 14.85 -0.10
C ILE A 263 -14.37 15.25 0.27
N GLU A 264 -15.32 14.31 0.17
CA GLU A 264 -16.71 14.54 0.59
C GLU A 264 -16.83 14.85 2.09
N GLN A 265 -15.93 14.33 2.93
CA GLN A 265 -15.84 14.67 4.35
C GLN A 265 -15.16 16.02 4.65
N GLY A 266 -14.75 16.74 3.62
CA GLY A 266 -14.10 18.05 3.71
C GLY A 266 -12.57 18.00 3.84
N VAL A 267 -11.93 16.86 3.52
CA VAL A 267 -10.47 16.80 3.39
C VAL A 267 -10.05 17.56 2.14
N ASP A 268 -9.24 18.59 2.34
CA ASP A 268 -8.69 19.42 1.26
C ASP A 268 -7.15 19.43 1.24
N HIS A 269 -6.50 18.76 2.20
CA HIS A 269 -5.05 18.57 2.24
C HIS A 269 -4.69 17.11 2.50
N PHE A 270 -3.98 16.49 1.55
CA PHE A 270 -3.39 15.16 1.70
C PHE A 270 -1.88 15.26 1.88
N ILE A 271 -1.34 14.51 2.84
CA ILE A 271 0.09 14.46 3.14
C ILE A 271 0.57 13.02 2.91
N GLU A 272 1.29 12.79 1.82
CA GLU A 272 1.89 11.49 1.51
C GLU A 272 3.20 11.33 2.29
N VAL A 273 3.25 10.36 3.20
CA VAL A 273 4.39 10.09 4.07
C VAL A 273 4.98 8.73 3.71
N GLY A 274 6.21 8.73 3.18
CA GLY A 274 6.86 7.52 2.68
C GLY A 274 7.68 7.82 1.42
N PRO A 275 8.35 6.82 0.83
CA PRO A 275 9.18 7.05 -0.35
C PRO A 275 8.32 7.33 -1.59
N GLY A 276 8.74 8.29 -2.40
CA GLY A 276 8.07 8.63 -3.65
C GLY A 276 6.86 9.56 -3.48
N LYS A 277 6.11 9.73 -4.57
CA LYS A 277 4.96 10.64 -4.67
C LYS A 277 3.82 10.03 -5.50
N VAL A 278 3.69 8.71 -5.40
CA VAL A 278 2.80 7.92 -6.25
C VAL A 278 1.35 8.30 -5.95
N LEU A 279 0.96 8.31 -4.67
CA LEU A 279 -0.41 8.60 -4.25
C LEU A 279 -0.80 10.03 -4.54
N SER A 280 0.10 11.00 -4.32
CA SER A 280 -0.09 12.39 -4.74
C SER A 280 -0.40 12.49 -6.24
N GLY A 281 0.31 11.72 -7.07
CA GLY A 281 0.06 11.65 -8.51
C GLY A 281 -1.30 11.04 -8.86
N LEU A 282 -1.76 10.04 -8.11
CA LEU A 282 -3.08 9.42 -8.27
C LEU A 282 -4.20 10.39 -7.86
N ILE A 283 -4.09 10.98 -6.66
CA ILE A 283 -5.07 11.93 -6.15
C ILE A 283 -5.20 13.13 -7.09
N LYS A 284 -4.10 13.65 -7.66
CA LYS A 284 -4.16 14.75 -8.63
C LYS A 284 -4.98 14.43 -9.88
N LYS A 285 -5.09 13.14 -10.26
CA LYS A 285 -5.95 12.69 -11.38
C LYS A 285 -7.41 12.57 -10.95
N ILE A 286 -7.68 12.24 -9.70
CA ILE A 286 -9.03 12.15 -9.11
C ILE A 286 -9.59 13.56 -8.87
N ASN A 287 -8.84 14.41 -8.17
CA ASN A 287 -9.22 15.78 -7.86
C ASN A 287 -8.00 16.72 -7.94
N ARG A 288 -8.14 17.82 -8.70
CA ARG A 288 -7.04 18.76 -8.94
C ARG A 288 -6.98 19.91 -7.94
N ASP A 289 -8.03 20.10 -7.14
CA ASP A 289 -8.23 21.29 -6.32
C ASP A 289 -7.71 21.10 -4.89
N VAL A 290 -7.49 19.85 -4.45
CA VAL A 290 -6.90 19.54 -3.15
C VAL A 290 -5.41 19.87 -3.09
N LYS A 291 -4.94 20.29 -1.91
CA LYS A 291 -3.53 20.46 -1.58
C LYS A 291 -2.88 19.10 -1.38
N LEU A 292 -1.67 18.94 -1.94
CA LEU A 292 -0.87 17.72 -1.84
C LEU A 292 0.51 18.10 -1.30
N THR A 293 0.89 17.50 -0.16
CA THR A 293 2.26 17.55 0.38
C THR A 293 2.83 16.13 0.34
N SER A 294 4.14 16.01 0.09
CA SER A 294 4.85 14.73 0.13
C SER A 294 6.07 14.89 1.02
N ILE A 295 6.20 14.02 2.02
CA ILE A 295 7.30 13.96 2.98
C ILE A 295 8.04 12.66 2.70
N GLN A 296 9.25 12.76 2.12
CA GLN A 296 10.04 11.60 1.69
C GLN A 296 11.40 11.53 2.37
N THR A 297 11.95 12.68 2.74
CA THR A 297 13.34 12.88 3.15
C THR A 297 13.44 13.71 4.43
N ILE A 298 14.64 13.74 5.01
CA ILE A 298 14.94 14.59 6.17
C ILE A 298 14.78 16.09 5.88
N GLU A 299 15.02 16.52 4.65
CA GLU A 299 14.86 17.92 4.26
C GLU A 299 13.37 18.30 4.15
N ASP A 300 12.51 17.37 3.69
CA ASP A 300 11.06 17.58 3.71
C ASP A 300 10.55 17.66 5.15
N LEU A 301 11.05 16.81 6.06
CA LEU A 301 10.71 16.83 7.49
C LEU A 301 11.08 18.16 8.14
N LYS A 302 12.32 18.63 7.97
CA LYS A 302 12.74 19.94 8.49
C LYS A 302 11.88 21.07 7.91
N GLY A 303 11.62 21.01 6.60
CA GLY A 303 10.76 21.97 5.93
C GLY A 303 9.34 22.01 6.51
N TRP A 304 8.78 20.87 6.91
CA TRP A 304 7.50 20.80 7.61
C TRP A 304 7.60 21.37 9.02
N ASN A 305 8.49 20.83 9.86
CA ASN A 305 8.60 21.18 11.29
C ASN A 305 8.98 22.67 11.52
N GLU A 306 9.60 23.34 10.55
CA GLU A 306 9.92 24.78 10.63
C GLU A 306 8.75 25.70 10.25
N ASN A 307 7.77 25.22 9.46
CA ASN A 307 6.78 26.08 8.81
C ASN A 307 5.32 25.80 9.19
N ASP A 308 5.02 24.67 9.83
CA ASP A 308 3.67 24.24 10.25
C ASP A 308 3.58 23.97 11.77
#